data_AF-A0A1Y0M9X6-F1
#
_entry.id   AF-A0A1Y0M9X6-F1
#
_cell.length_a   1.000
_cell.length_b   1.000
_cell.length_c   1.000
_cell.angle_alpha   90.00
_cell.angle_beta   90.00
_cell.angle_gamma   90.00
#
_symmetry.space_group_name_H-M   'P 1'
#
loop_
_entity.id
_entity.type
_entity.pdbx_description
1 polymer ?
#
loop_
_entity_poly.entity_id
_entity_poly.type
_entity_poly.pdbx_seq_one_letter_code
_entity_poly.pdbx_strand_id
1 'polypeptide(L)'
;MKSYRNESWKTFDLADCNFEKEETQISNYGRVLKKKKGDEEFKLKKNRIINKFETFLYLNSNNKIRSYSVHRAVAFLFLFLDKKEGQKFVIHKNHDLTDNFYENLKWVNEKELTAHQISNPKIIVKF
;
A
#
# COMPACT_ATOMS: atom_id res chain seq x y z
N MET A 1 -16.30 14.64 -8.28
CA MET A 1 -15.22 13.76 -7.78
C MET A 1 -15.83 12.78 -6.79
N LYS A 2 -15.68 11.47 -6.99
CA LYS A 2 -16.15 10.45 -6.02
C LYS A 2 -15.21 10.47 -4.81
N SER A 3 -15.60 11.18 -3.76
CA SER A 3 -14.95 11.09 -2.44
C SER A 3 -15.57 9.92 -1.69
N TYR A 4 -14.73 9.01 -1.19
CA TYR A 4 -15.19 8.01 -0.23
C TYR A 4 -15.50 8.70 1.10
N ARG A 5 -16.49 8.21 1.85
CA ARG A 5 -16.77 8.72 3.19
C ARG A 5 -15.53 8.47 4.07
N ASN A 6 -15.11 9.47 4.84
CA ASN A 6 -13.95 9.40 5.75
C ASN A 6 -12.61 9.06 5.07
N GLU A 7 -12.42 9.48 3.82
CA GLU A 7 -11.09 9.40 3.23
C GLU A 7 -10.11 10.31 3.98
N SER A 8 -9.00 9.71 4.41
CA SER A 8 -7.88 10.41 5.03
C SER A 8 -6.62 10.18 4.22
N TRP A 9 -5.80 11.22 4.09
CA TRP A 9 -4.55 11.21 3.33
C TRP A 9 -3.37 11.36 4.27
N LYS A 10 -2.30 10.59 4.04
CA LYS A 10 -1.04 10.70 4.77
C LYS A 10 0.13 10.73 3.80
N THR A 11 1.17 11.50 4.13
CA THR A 11 2.40 11.56 3.35
C THR A 11 3.13 10.23 3.46
N PHE A 12 3.51 9.68 2.30
CA PHE A 12 4.31 8.47 2.23
C PHE A 12 5.78 8.86 2.38
N ASP A 13 6.29 8.67 3.61
CA ASP A 13 7.67 8.94 3.95
C ASP A 13 8.41 7.62 4.25
N LEU A 14 9.18 7.15 3.28
CA LEU A 14 10.20 6.14 3.50
C LEU A 14 11.57 6.82 3.51
N ALA A 15 12.48 6.29 4.30
CA ALA A 15 13.87 6.77 4.36
C ALA A 15 14.59 6.81 2.99
N ASP A 16 14.15 5.99 2.01
CA ASP A 16 14.71 6.01 0.65
C ASP A 16 13.93 6.92 -0.32
N CYS A 17 12.95 7.73 0.10
CA CYS A 17 12.21 8.63 -0.80
C CYS A 17 12.96 9.94 -1.07
N ASN A 18 12.82 10.49 -2.28
CA ASN A 18 13.35 11.81 -2.63
C ASN A 18 12.25 12.89 -2.56
N PHE A 19 12.08 13.47 -1.37
CA PHE A 19 11.07 14.50 -1.09
C PHE A 19 11.36 15.84 -1.78
N GLU A 20 12.63 16.14 -2.07
CA GLU A 20 12.99 17.39 -2.72
C GLU A 20 12.42 17.50 -4.14
N LYS A 21 12.23 16.34 -4.80
CA LYS A 21 11.73 16.28 -6.18
C LYS A 21 10.28 15.84 -6.29
N GLU A 22 9.82 14.98 -5.40
CA GLU A 22 8.48 14.40 -5.48
C GLU A 22 7.91 14.07 -4.10
N GLU A 23 6.76 14.65 -3.77
CA GLU A 23 5.97 14.25 -2.62
C GLU A 23 4.86 13.30 -3.07
N THR A 24 4.65 12.22 -2.29
CA THR A 24 3.59 11.24 -2.52
C THR A 24 2.69 11.17 -1.28
N GLN A 25 1.38 11.22 -1.49
CA GLN A 25 0.38 11.01 -0.44
C GLN A 25 -0.48 9.81 -0.77
N ILE A 26 -0.83 9.04 0.25
CA ILE A 26 -1.59 7.80 0.15
C ILE A 26 -2.84 7.93 0.99
N SER A 27 -3.99 7.58 0.42
CA SER A 27 -5.24 7.54 1.17
C SER A 27 -5.43 6.21 1.90
N ASN A 28 -6.29 6.21 2.93
CA ASN A 28 -6.72 4.99 3.62
C ASN A 28 -7.48 3.99 2.73
N TYR A 29 -7.87 4.40 1.52
CA TYR A 29 -8.46 3.55 0.47
C TYR A 29 -7.42 3.07 -0.57
N GLY A 30 -6.14 3.43 -0.42
CA GLY A 30 -5.09 3.05 -1.36
C GLY A 30 -5.00 3.94 -2.61
N ARG A 31 -5.61 5.13 -2.61
CA ARG A 31 -5.41 6.10 -3.69
C ARG A 31 -4.07 6.82 -3.52
N VAL A 32 -3.47 7.19 -4.64
CA VAL A 32 -2.13 7.81 -4.68
C VAL A 32 -2.21 9.19 -5.28
N LEU A 33 -1.78 10.18 -4.52
CA LEU A 33 -1.57 11.56 -4.95
C LEU A 33 -0.07 11.82 -5.08
N LYS A 34 0.30 12.60 -6.09
CA LYS A 34 1.69 13.01 -6.30
C LYS A 34 1.81 14.48 -6.62
N LYS A 35 2.84 15.11 -6.08
CA LYS A 35 3.22 16.49 -6.38
C LYS A 35 4.71 16.52 -6.68
N LYS A 36 5.08 16.94 -7.90
CA LYS A 36 6.49 17.14 -8.24
C LYS A 36 6.94 18.54 -7.81
N LYS A 37 8.25 18.73 -7.65
CA LYS A 37 8.83 20.05 -7.45
C LYS A 37 8.39 21.00 -8.59
N GLY A 38 7.75 22.10 -8.22
CA GLY A 38 7.20 23.08 -9.16
C GLY A 38 5.75 22.85 -9.59
N ASP A 39 5.12 21.73 -9.20
CA ASP A 39 3.66 21.61 -9.31
C ASP A 39 3.00 22.47 -8.21
N GLU A 40 1.89 23.12 -8.53
CA GLU A 40 1.09 23.87 -7.55
C GLU A 40 0.28 22.92 -6.65
N GLU A 41 -0.26 21.85 -7.24
CA GLU A 41 -1.22 20.94 -6.60
C GLU A 41 -0.83 19.46 -6.74
N PHE A 42 -1.39 18.63 -5.85
CA PHE A 42 -1.30 17.17 -5.95
C PHE A 42 -2.19 16.65 -7.08
N LYS A 43 -1.65 15.72 -7.88
CA LYS A 43 -2.35 15.07 -8.98
C LYS A 43 -2.61 13.60 -8.65
N LEU A 44 -3.85 13.16 -8.84
CA LEU A 44 -4.22 11.76 -8.68
C LEU A 44 -3.50 10.89 -9.71
N LYS A 45 -2.86 9.82 -9.24
CA LYS A 45 -2.18 8.84 -10.08
C LYS A 45 -2.94 7.54 -10.09
N LYS A 46 -2.98 6.92 -11.28
CA LYS A 46 -3.50 5.56 -11.44
C LYS A 46 -2.47 4.58 -10.91
N ASN A 47 -2.93 3.66 -10.07
CA ASN A 47 -2.14 2.53 -9.61
C ASN A 47 -1.87 1.58 -10.79
N ARG A 48 -0.73 0.90 -10.75
CA ARG A 48 -0.36 -0.18 -11.68
C ARG A 48 -0.52 -1.52 -10.99
N ILE A 49 -0.95 -2.53 -11.71
CA ILE A 49 -1.01 -3.89 -11.19
C ILE A 49 0.29 -4.62 -11.53
N ILE A 50 1.03 -5.06 -10.52
CA ILE A 50 2.23 -5.89 -10.65
C ILE A 50 2.05 -7.11 -9.76
N ASN A 51 2.19 -8.31 -10.30
CA ASN A 51 1.96 -9.58 -9.59
C ASN A 51 0.62 -9.62 -8.84
N LYS A 52 -0.45 -9.12 -9.49
CA LYS A 52 -1.81 -9.00 -8.93
C LYS A 52 -2.00 -7.98 -7.80
N PHE A 53 -0.94 -7.27 -7.38
CA PHE A 53 -1.04 -6.20 -6.39
C PHE A 53 -1.05 -4.83 -7.06
N GLU A 54 -1.82 -3.90 -6.49
CA GLU A 54 -1.68 -2.50 -6.86
C GLU A 54 -0.35 -1.93 -6.34
N THR A 55 0.29 -1.16 -7.21
CA THR A 55 1.60 -0.54 -6.98
C THR A 55 1.61 0.88 -7.51
N PHE A 56 2.45 1.73 -6.91
CA PHE A 56 2.76 3.05 -7.42
C PHE A 56 4.27 3.17 -7.60
N LEU A 57 4.67 4.06 -8.50
CA LEU A 57 6.08 4.40 -8.69
C LEU A 57 6.45 5.50 -7.69
N TYR A 58 7.70 5.59 -7.26
CA TYR A 58 8.25 6.72 -6.51
C TYR A 58 9.71 6.96 -6.91
N LEU A 59 10.20 8.18 -6.72
CA LEU A 59 11.62 8.49 -6.86
C LEU A 59 12.33 8.21 -5.55
N ASN A 60 13.37 7.37 -5.63
CA ASN A 60 14.20 7.10 -4.47
C ASN A 60 15.28 8.18 -4.28
N SER A 61 15.98 8.15 -3.14
CA SER A 61 17.05 9.09 -2.76
C SER A 61 18.10 9.26 -3.85
N ASN A 62 18.41 8.18 -4.57
CA ASN A 62 19.35 8.12 -5.69
C ASN A 62 18.74 8.53 -7.05
N ASN A 63 17.57 9.17 -7.07
CA ASN A 63 16.84 9.58 -8.26
C ASN A 63 16.42 8.42 -9.19
N LYS A 64 16.38 7.18 -8.70
CA LYS A 64 15.91 6.02 -9.46
C LYS A 64 14.43 5.80 -9.21
N ILE A 65 13.69 5.48 -10.27
CA ILE A 65 12.27 5.12 -10.17
C ILE A 65 12.18 3.71 -9.57
N ARG A 66 11.43 3.59 -8.48
CA ARG A 66 11.10 2.32 -7.82
C ARG A 66 9.60 2.12 -7.78
N SER A 67 9.15 0.88 -7.65
CA SER A 67 7.75 0.55 -7.38
C SER A 67 7.57 0.20 -5.91
N TYR A 68 6.41 0.55 -5.37
CA TYR A 68 6.00 0.16 -4.02
C TYR A 68 4.56 -0.33 -4.02
N SER A 69 4.28 -1.35 -3.22
CA SER A 69 2.93 -1.93 -3.11
C SER A 69 2.01 -1.04 -2.29
N VAL A 70 0.82 -0.75 -2.84
CA VAL A 70 -0.16 0.15 -2.22
C VAL A 70 -0.60 -0.37 -0.85
N HIS A 71 -0.98 -1.65 -0.74
CA HIS A 71 -1.36 -2.24 0.56
C HIS A 71 -0.28 -2.09 1.64
N ARG A 72 1.01 -2.24 1.30
CA ARG A 72 2.10 -2.06 2.26
C ARG A 72 2.20 -0.60 2.71
N ALA A 73 2.01 0.34 1.80
CA ALA A 73 2.04 1.76 2.12
C ALA A 73 0.87 2.15 3.03
N VAL A 74 -0.34 1.66 2.71
CA VAL A 74 -1.52 1.88 3.55
C VAL A 74 -1.31 1.28 4.94
N ALA A 75 -0.87 0.03 5.04
CA ALA A 75 -0.62 -0.61 6.34
C ALA A 75 0.48 0.10 7.15
N PHE A 76 1.53 0.60 6.49
CA PHE A 76 2.57 1.38 7.16
C PHE A 76 2.05 2.72 7.70
N LEU A 77 1.18 3.41 6.95
CA LEU A 77 0.69 4.74 7.32
C LEU A 77 -0.51 4.71 8.28
N PHE A 78 -1.37 3.71 8.18
CA PHE A 78 -2.64 3.64 8.89
C PHE A 78 -2.72 2.53 9.95
N LEU A 79 -1.89 1.47 9.85
CA LEU A 79 -1.87 0.34 10.79
C LEU A 79 -0.54 0.23 11.56
N PHE A 80 0.20 1.32 11.70
CA PHE A 80 1.51 1.29 12.37
C PHE A 80 1.41 0.88 13.84
N LEU A 81 0.34 1.27 14.54
CA LEU A 81 0.08 0.91 15.94
C LEU A 81 -0.30 -0.56 16.11
N ASP A 82 -0.86 -1.18 15.07
CA ASP A 82 -1.33 -2.58 15.12
C ASP A 82 -0.19 -3.58 14.89
N LYS A 83 0.95 -3.11 14.38
CA LYS A 83 2.09 -3.96 14.05
C LYS A 83 2.77 -4.42 15.34
N LYS A 84 2.72 -5.73 15.60
CA LYS A 84 3.41 -6.39 16.72
C LYS A 84 4.82 -6.81 16.35
N GLU A 85 5.63 -7.09 17.36
CA GLU A 85 6.98 -7.65 17.17
C GLU A 85 6.93 -8.96 16.36
N GLY A 86 7.87 -9.13 15.44
CA GLY A 86 7.92 -10.30 14.55
C GLY A 86 6.97 -10.26 13.35
N GLN A 87 6.02 -9.32 13.29
CA GLN A 87 5.16 -9.16 12.12
C GLN A 87 5.87 -8.35 11.02
N LYS A 88 6.08 -9.00 9.87
CA LYS A 88 6.85 -8.45 8.74
C LYS A 88 6.04 -8.35 7.45
N PHE A 89 4.92 -9.07 7.36
CA PHE A 89 4.11 -9.17 6.15
C PHE A 89 2.76 -8.48 6.35
N VAL A 90 2.17 -8.06 5.23
CA VAL A 90 0.83 -7.48 5.20
C VAL A 90 -0.03 -8.35 4.29
N ILE A 91 -1.21 -8.73 4.78
CA ILE A 91 -2.19 -9.53 4.02
C ILE A 91 -3.50 -8.76 3.82
N HIS A 92 -4.26 -9.17 2.81
CA HIS A 92 -5.63 -8.75 2.54
C HIS A 92 -6.59 -9.76 3.18
N LYS A 93 -7.34 -9.36 4.21
CA LYS A 93 -8.24 -10.25 4.98
C LYS A 93 -9.26 -10.94 4.08
N ASN A 94 -9.76 -10.25 3.06
CA ASN A 94 -10.76 -10.78 2.10
C ASN A 94 -10.16 -11.52 0.88
N HIS A 95 -8.84 -11.70 0.81
CA HIS A 95 -8.13 -12.28 -0.35
C HIS A 95 -8.26 -11.52 -1.67
N ASP A 96 -8.85 -10.32 -1.67
CA ASP A 96 -8.84 -9.42 -2.82
C ASP A 96 -7.61 -8.51 -2.76
N LEU A 97 -6.62 -8.79 -3.61
CA LEU A 97 -5.34 -8.08 -3.65
C LEU A 97 -5.45 -6.64 -4.21
N THR A 98 -6.64 -6.26 -4.69
CA THR A 98 -6.96 -4.92 -5.17
C THR A 98 -7.70 -4.07 -4.15
N ASP A 99 -8.27 -4.68 -3.10
CA ASP A 99 -8.95 -3.99 -2.02
C ASP A 99 -7.95 -3.49 -0.96
N ASN A 100 -7.38 -2.31 -1.21
CA ASN A 100 -6.36 -1.71 -0.36
C ASN A 100 -6.92 -0.84 0.78
N PHE A 101 -8.19 -1.01 1.14
CA PHE A 101 -8.75 -0.29 2.29
C PHE A 101 -8.07 -0.73 3.58
N TYR A 102 -7.65 0.22 4.43
CA TYR A 102 -6.83 -0.06 5.60
C TYR A 102 -7.43 -1.12 6.54
N GLU A 103 -8.76 -1.15 6.72
CA GLU A 103 -9.42 -2.15 7.58
C GLU A 103 -9.38 -3.56 6.98
N ASN A 104 -9.24 -3.69 5.67
CA ASN A 104 -9.05 -4.98 5.00
C ASN A 104 -7.61 -5.50 5.15
N LEU A 105 -6.66 -4.67 5.62
CA LEU A 105 -5.27 -5.06 5.74
C LEU A 105 -4.93 -5.53 7.16
N LYS A 106 -3.93 -6.41 7.28
CA LYS A 106 -3.44 -6.89 8.57
C LYS A 106 -1.93 -7.17 8.52
N TRP A 107 -1.20 -6.73 9.54
CA TRP A 107 0.16 -7.17 9.80
C TRP A 107 0.18 -8.61 10.32
N VAL A 108 1.06 -9.43 9.76
CA VAL A 108 1.18 -10.84 10.11
C VAL A 108 2.64 -11.31 10.15
N ASN A 109 2.89 -12.37 10.91
CA ASN A 109 4.14 -13.12 10.85
C ASN A 109 4.07 -14.22 9.76
N GLU A 110 5.16 -14.97 9.60
CA GLU A 110 5.26 -16.03 8.58
C GLU A 110 4.22 -17.15 8.78
N LYS A 111 3.99 -17.59 10.03
CA LYS A 111 3.00 -18.64 10.34
C LYS A 111 1.58 -18.21 9.99
N GLU A 112 1.20 -17.00 10.37
CA GLU A 112 -0.10 -16.40 10.05
C GLU A 112 -0.27 -16.20 8.53
N LEU A 113 0.79 -15.79 7.82
CA LEU A 113 0.78 -15.68 6.36
C LEU A 113 0.50 -17.02 5.71
N THR A 114 1.20 -18.09 6.11
CA THR A 114 0.97 -19.43 5.58
C THR A 114 -0.44 -19.92 5.86
N ALA A 115 -0.95 -19.73 7.08
CA ALA A 115 -2.31 -20.11 7.44
C ALA A 115 -3.35 -19.37 6.58
N HIS A 116 -3.17 -18.07 6.37
CA HIS A 116 -4.04 -17.28 5.50
C HIS A 116 -3.94 -17.71 4.02
N GLN A 117 -2.76 -18.09 3.54
CA GLN A 117 -2.63 -18.64 2.19
C GLN A 117 -3.41 -19.94 2.06
N ILE A 118 -3.30 -20.86 3.02
CA ILE A 118 -4.03 -22.14 3.01
C ILE A 118 -5.55 -21.93 3.08
N SER A 119 -6.02 -20.95 3.86
CA SER A 119 -7.45 -20.67 4.00
C SER A 119 -8.07 -19.99 2.76
N ASN A 120 -7.26 -19.66 1.75
CA ASN A 120 -7.74 -18.96 0.58
C ASN A 120 -8.74 -19.85 -0.19
N PRO A 121 -10.01 -19.43 -0.33
CA PRO A 121 -11.06 -20.24 -0.95
C PRO A 121 -10.81 -20.53 -2.44
N LYS A 122 -9.89 -19.80 -3.08
CA LYS A 122 -9.48 -20.03 -4.47
C LYS A 122 -8.42 -21.13 -4.62
N ILE A 123 -7.83 -21.60 -3.52
CA ILE A 123 -6.97 -22.79 -3.54
C ILE A 123 -7.89 -23.99 -3.55
N ILE A 124 -8.21 -24.47 -4.75
CA ILE A 124 -8.80 -25.79 -4.93
C ILE A 124 -7.72 -26.80 -4.53
N VAL A 125 -7.83 -27.34 -3.32
CA VAL A 125 -7.02 -28.48 -2.90
C VAL A 125 -7.54 -29.67 -3.70
N LYS A 126 -6.91 -29.94 -4.86
CA LYS A 126 -7.11 -31.21 -5.55
C LYS A 126 -6.37 -32.27 -4.74
N PHE A 127 -7.14 -33.08 -4.02
CA PHE A 127 -6.68 -34.37 -3.49
C PHE A 127 -6.53 -35.37 -4.63
#